data_AF-W2SJJ9-F1
#
_entry.id   AF-W2SJJ9-F1
#
_cell.length_a   1.000
_cell.length_b   1.000
_cell.length_c   1.000
_cell.angle_alpha   90.00
_cell.angle_beta   90.00
_cell.angle_gamma   90.00
#
_symmetry.space_group_name_H-M   'P 1'
#
loop_
_entity.id
_entity.type
_entity.pdbx_description
1 polymer ?
#
loop_
_entity_poly.entity_id
_entity_poly.type
_entity_poly.pdbx_seq_one_letter_code
_entity_poly.pdbx_strand_id
1 'polypeptide(L)'
;DRIRRDVLVVWLLDVQLCELADLRREGKEQENAECAARLQRFLMRKNVHDAVVVNKDAVYKLMESHADFDSQLFLSKQIGDFEKVIEIHMMREHYREALEIMKNQNVPDFYYKYSPKLVKYISMELLVSLIGNDRVRPQKMIPTLCLCQESTEMATHALKYLEWAVTTPNGAHDVELHNLLVVLYAKFRPKRLHEYLIKCGLDKTSLPYDLDFAVRTCVQHKLEKSTVFLYCVSEMFNDAVDLALKAFDEEGINMAKECAHMMDPDEEDVIMGLEPKYPVEQRRRIWLRIAEFVISKDANASKSIGLLKESGDVISIQDILPFFPEFTKIEDFKEPLCECLREHSIKIKDLQQSMKDATAIAKEIREKTQKLKNRCDFSSHTIVIFIYVLVLIFIH
;
A
#
# COMPACT_ATOMS: atom_id res chain seq x y z
N ASP A 1 61.28 -14.62 -17.14
CA ASP A 1 61.76 -13.91 -15.92
C ASP A 1 60.65 -13.44 -14.99
N ARG A 2 59.58 -12.79 -15.49
CA ARG A 2 58.45 -12.34 -14.65
C ARG A 2 57.78 -13.49 -13.87
N ILE A 3 57.43 -14.59 -14.54
CA ILE A 3 56.83 -15.78 -13.90
C ILE A 3 57.77 -16.39 -12.83
N ARG A 4 59.08 -16.44 -13.09
CA ARG A 4 60.06 -16.95 -12.10
C ARG A 4 60.12 -16.05 -10.86
N ARG A 5 60.06 -14.73 -11.05
CA ARG A 5 59.97 -13.76 -9.95
C ARG A 5 58.70 -13.97 -9.15
N ASP A 6 57.56 -14.12 -9.81
CA ASP A 6 56.27 -14.26 -9.15
C ASP A 6 56.19 -15.56 -8.32
N VAL A 7 56.69 -16.68 -8.86
CA VAL A 7 56.80 -17.95 -8.12
C VAL A 7 57.73 -17.84 -6.91
N LEU A 8 58.87 -17.17 -7.06
CA LEU A 8 59.80 -16.93 -5.94
C LEU A 8 59.17 -16.05 -4.86
N VAL A 9 58.36 -15.05 -5.25
CA VAL A 9 57.63 -14.19 -4.30
C VAL A 9 56.57 -14.99 -3.54
N VAL A 10 55.77 -15.80 -4.23
CA VAL A 10 54.75 -16.65 -3.59
C VAL A 10 55.39 -17.70 -2.67
N TRP A 11 56.48 -18.33 -3.11
CA TRP A 11 57.22 -19.29 -2.28
C TRP A 11 57.84 -18.64 -1.04
N LEU A 12 58.45 -17.45 -1.19
CA LEU A 12 59.03 -16.74 -0.05
C LEU A 12 57.95 -16.26 0.94
N LEU A 13 56.77 -15.91 0.44
CA LEU A 13 55.61 -15.57 1.26
C LEU A 13 55.11 -16.79 2.05
N ASP A 14 55.08 -17.98 1.43
CA ASP A 14 54.74 -19.23 2.11
C ASP A 14 55.72 -19.57 3.24
N VAL A 15 57.02 -19.44 2.99
CA VAL A 15 58.06 -19.68 4.02
C VAL A 15 57.88 -18.71 5.20
N GLN A 16 57.64 -17.43 4.94
CA GLN A 16 57.44 -16.45 6.02
C GLN A 16 56.15 -16.69 6.81
N LEU A 17 55.09 -17.18 6.16
CA LEU A 17 53.84 -17.55 6.84
C LEU A 17 53.99 -18.84 7.66
N CYS A 18 54.73 -19.83 7.17
CA CYS A 18 55.11 -21.02 7.95
C CYS A 18 55.88 -20.62 9.21
N GLU A 19 56.90 -19.77 9.09
CA GLU A 19 57.68 -19.28 10.24
C GLU A 19 56.78 -18.56 11.26
N LEU A 20 55.84 -17.74 10.80
CA LEU A 20 54.85 -17.09 11.68
C LEU A 20 53.92 -18.08 12.37
N ALA A 21 53.46 -19.10 11.66
CA ALA A 21 52.59 -20.14 12.21
C ALA A 21 53.32 -20.96 13.28
N ASP A 22 54.59 -21.31 13.06
CA ASP A 22 55.41 -22.06 14.02
C ASP A 22 55.71 -21.22 15.29
N LEU A 23 56.07 -19.94 15.13
CA LEU A 23 56.28 -19.02 16.27
C LEU A 23 55.02 -18.81 17.12
N ARG A 24 53.83 -18.84 16.50
CA ARG A 24 52.54 -18.81 17.22
C ARG A 24 52.32 -20.07 18.06
N ARG A 25 52.69 -21.24 17.56
CA ARG A 25 52.59 -22.50 18.32
C ARG A 25 53.55 -22.53 19.51
N GLU A 26 54.72 -21.91 19.37
CA GLU A 26 55.74 -21.83 20.42
C GLU A 26 55.44 -20.77 21.50
N GLY A 27 54.44 -19.89 21.30
CA GLY A 27 54.05 -18.86 22.28
C GLY A 27 55.02 -17.68 22.42
N LYS A 28 55.94 -17.50 21.47
CA LYS A 28 56.92 -16.39 21.49
C LYS A 28 56.34 -15.12 20.88
N GLU A 29 55.56 -14.39 21.66
CA GLU A 29 54.82 -13.20 21.20
C GLU A 29 55.72 -12.10 20.61
N GLN A 30 56.90 -11.87 21.20
CA GLN A 30 57.80 -10.80 20.77
C GLN A 30 58.49 -11.09 19.42
N GLU A 31 58.97 -12.31 19.23
CA GLU A 31 59.56 -12.77 17.95
C GLU A 31 58.50 -12.86 16.84
N ASN A 32 57.28 -13.23 17.20
CA ASN A 32 56.13 -13.24 16.28
C ASN A 32 55.79 -11.83 15.79
N ALA A 33 55.77 -10.83 16.67
CA ALA A 33 55.54 -9.42 16.28
C ALA A 33 56.64 -8.88 15.35
N GLU A 34 57.90 -9.22 15.61
CA GLU A 34 59.03 -8.84 14.75
C GLU A 34 58.95 -9.52 13.37
N CYS A 35 58.60 -10.80 13.34
CA CYS A 35 58.41 -11.55 12.10
C CYS A 35 57.22 -11.00 11.29
N ALA A 36 56.12 -10.62 11.95
CA ALA A 36 54.96 -10.02 11.31
C ALA A 36 55.31 -8.64 10.71
N ALA A 37 56.08 -7.81 11.44
CA ALA A 37 56.58 -6.55 10.92
C ALA A 37 57.53 -6.74 9.72
N ARG A 38 58.34 -7.80 9.74
CA ARG A 38 59.21 -8.18 8.61
C ARG A 38 58.39 -8.59 7.39
N LEU A 39 57.33 -9.38 7.57
CA LEU A 39 56.39 -9.76 6.52
C LEU A 39 55.68 -8.53 5.94
N GLN A 40 55.19 -7.61 6.79
CA GLN A 40 54.57 -6.36 6.33
C GLN A 40 55.54 -5.53 5.50
N ARG A 41 56.79 -5.36 5.94
CA ARG A 41 57.83 -4.67 5.15
C ARG A 41 58.14 -5.37 3.83
N PHE A 42 58.07 -6.70 3.80
CA PHE A 42 58.27 -7.48 2.57
C PHE A 42 57.14 -7.22 1.56
N LEU A 43 55.88 -7.20 2.02
CA LEU A 43 54.69 -6.89 1.22
C LEU A 43 54.71 -5.45 0.66
N MET A 44 55.30 -4.49 1.37
CA MET A 44 55.41 -3.09 0.94
C MET A 44 56.41 -2.86 -0.21
N ARG A 45 57.23 -3.85 -0.58
CA ARG A 45 58.21 -3.69 -1.66
C ARG A 45 57.49 -3.69 -3.01
N LYS A 46 57.72 -2.69 -3.87
CA LYS A 46 57.06 -2.54 -5.19
C LYS A 46 57.07 -3.83 -6.04
N ASN A 47 58.22 -4.49 -6.13
CA ASN A 47 58.36 -5.73 -6.92
C ASN A 47 57.52 -6.90 -6.38
N VAL A 48 57.28 -6.94 -5.06
CA VAL A 48 56.48 -7.95 -4.38
C VAL A 48 55.00 -7.60 -4.52
N HIS A 49 54.65 -6.33 -4.30
CA HIS A 49 53.30 -5.82 -4.48
C HIS A 49 52.77 -6.11 -5.91
N ASP A 50 53.55 -5.80 -6.95
CA ASP A 50 53.14 -6.05 -8.33
C ASP A 50 52.91 -7.54 -8.62
N ALA A 51 53.73 -8.43 -8.03
CA ALA A 51 53.59 -9.88 -8.17
C ALA A 51 52.36 -10.42 -7.42
N VAL A 52 52.08 -9.85 -6.24
CA VAL A 52 50.92 -10.22 -5.42
C VAL A 52 49.61 -9.75 -6.06
N VAL A 53 49.58 -8.55 -6.65
CA VAL A 53 48.40 -8.07 -7.40
C VAL A 53 48.09 -8.95 -8.60
N VAL A 54 49.11 -9.43 -9.32
CA VAL A 54 48.94 -10.33 -10.48
C VAL A 54 48.39 -11.70 -10.06
N ASN A 55 48.84 -12.23 -8.91
CA ASN A 55 48.47 -13.57 -8.42
C ASN A 55 47.60 -13.54 -7.16
N LYS A 56 46.68 -12.56 -7.06
CA LYS A 56 45.88 -12.32 -5.85
C LYS A 56 45.18 -13.57 -5.30
N ASP A 57 44.58 -14.39 -6.16
CA ASP A 57 43.79 -15.55 -5.75
C ASP A 57 44.66 -16.67 -5.16
N ALA A 58 45.87 -16.87 -5.73
CA ALA A 58 46.82 -17.85 -5.23
C ALA A 58 47.40 -17.41 -3.87
N VAL A 59 47.72 -16.12 -3.73
CA VAL A 59 48.21 -15.55 -2.47
C VAL A 59 47.15 -15.64 -1.38
N TYR A 60 45.89 -15.31 -1.68
CA TYR A 60 44.81 -15.44 -0.69
C TYR A 60 44.57 -16.87 -0.25
N LYS A 61 44.54 -17.84 -1.18
CA LYS A 61 44.40 -19.27 -0.82
C LYS A 61 45.55 -19.74 0.08
N LEU A 62 46.77 -19.28 -0.21
CA LEU A 62 47.93 -19.63 0.59
C LEU A 62 47.82 -19.02 1.99
N MET A 63 47.45 -17.75 2.10
CA MET A 63 47.26 -17.11 3.40
C MET A 63 46.09 -17.70 4.20
N GLU A 64 45.01 -18.12 3.53
CA GLU A 64 43.89 -18.83 4.15
C GLU A 64 44.33 -20.15 4.77
N SER A 65 45.25 -20.88 4.11
CA SER A 65 45.78 -22.15 4.64
C SER A 65 46.57 -21.98 5.95
N HIS A 66 47.18 -20.81 6.14
CA HIS A 66 47.93 -20.46 7.36
C HIS A 66 47.07 -19.79 8.45
N ALA A 67 45.77 -19.56 8.19
CA ALA A 67 44.83 -18.89 9.09
C ALA A 67 45.31 -17.53 9.65
N ASP A 68 46.23 -16.86 8.95
CA ASP A 68 46.79 -15.58 9.39
C ASP A 68 45.97 -14.39 8.89
N PHE A 69 44.85 -14.17 9.54
CA PHE A 69 43.92 -13.11 9.17
C PHE A 69 44.49 -11.68 9.34
N ASP A 70 45.49 -11.42 10.20
CA ASP A 70 46.06 -10.07 10.38
C ASP A 70 46.93 -9.66 9.20
N SER A 71 47.77 -10.59 8.72
CA SER A 71 48.55 -10.38 7.51
C SER A 71 47.67 -10.29 6.28
N GLN A 72 46.59 -11.10 6.21
CA GLN A 72 45.60 -10.99 5.14
C GLN A 72 44.92 -9.63 5.13
N LEU A 73 44.49 -9.14 6.31
CA LEU A 73 43.84 -7.85 6.44
C LEU A 73 44.77 -6.70 6.02
N PHE A 74 46.03 -6.77 6.43
CA PHE A 74 47.05 -5.81 6.00
C PHE A 74 47.22 -5.83 4.49
N LEU A 75 47.37 -7.02 3.89
CA LEU A 75 47.56 -7.16 2.45
C LEU A 75 46.34 -6.65 1.66
N SER A 76 45.13 -7.04 2.04
CA SER A 76 43.90 -6.62 1.36
C SER A 76 43.68 -5.10 1.45
N LYS A 77 44.02 -4.47 2.58
CA LYS A 77 44.02 -3.00 2.71
C LYS A 77 45.04 -2.33 1.80
N GLN A 78 46.22 -2.92 1.60
CA GLN A 78 47.25 -2.39 0.69
C GLN A 78 46.86 -2.53 -0.79
N ILE A 79 46.26 -3.67 -1.17
CA ILE A 79 45.77 -3.90 -2.54
C ILE A 79 44.52 -3.05 -2.84
N GLY A 80 43.78 -2.63 -1.80
CA GLY A 80 42.49 -1.95 -1.92
C GLY A 80 41.32 -2.92 -2.18
N ASP A 81 41.52 -4.20 -1.89
CA ASP A 81 40.50 -5.24 -2.05
C ASP A 81 39.59 -5.30 -0.82
N PHE A 82 38.72 -4.30 -0.71
CA PHE A 82 37.82 -4.17 0.43
C PHE A 82 36.77 -5.28 0.52
N GLU A 83 36.52 -6.03 -0.56
CA GLU A 83 35.63 -7.18 -0.55
C GLU A 83 36.21 -8.28 0.36
N LYS A 84 37.49 -8.60 0.18
CA LYS A 84 38.19 -9.59 1.01
C LYS A 84 38.37 -9.12 2.45
N VAL A 85 38.62 -7.82 2.66
CA VAL A 85 38.67 -7.21 4.01
C VAL A 85 37.36 -7.47 4.76
N ILE A 86 36.21 -7.24 4.11
CA ILE A 86 34.90 -7.50 4.71
C ILE A 86 34.71 -8.99 4.98
N GLU A 87 35.05 -9.88 4.04
CA GLU A 87 34.98 -11.33 4.25
C GLU A 87 35.79 -11.79 5.46
N ILE A 88 37.00 -11.26 5.65
CA ILE A 88 37.85 -11.58 6.82
C ILE A 88 37.20 -11.10 8.13
N HIS A 89 36.69 -9.86 8.18
CA HIS A 89 35.99 -9.37 9.38
C HIS A 89 34.71 -10.16 9.67
N MET A 90 34.00 -10.65 8.63
CA MET A 90 32.85 -11.54 8.78
C MET A 90 33.24 -12.89 9.37
N MET A 91 34.37 -13.47 8.94
CA MET A 91 34.89 -14.74 9.48
C MET A 91 35.37 -14.61 10.93
N ARG A 92 35.88 -13.43 11.30
CA ARG A 92 36.30 -13.10 12.67
C ARG A 92 35.15 -12.68 13.60
N GLU A 93 33.91 -12.68 13.10
CA GLU A 93 32.72 -12.19 13.83
C GLU A 93 32.79 -10.70 14.24
N HIS A 94 33.73 -9.93 13.68
CA HIS A 94 33.85 -8.48 13.90
C HIS A 94 32.95 -7.70 12.95
N TYR A 95 31.64 -7.90 13.11
CA TYR A 95 30.62 -7.34 12.22
C TYR A 95 30.57 -5.79 12.23
N ARG A 96 30.95 -5.15 13.34
CA ARG A 96 31.00 -3.68 13.46
C ARG A 96 32.07 -3.07 12.57
N GLU A 97 33.27 -3.64 12.61
CA GLU A 97 34.42 -3.19 11.80
C GLU A 97 34.12 -3.39 10.31
N ALA A 98 33.48 -4.52 9.95
CA ALA A 98 33.01 -4.77 8.59
C ALA A 98 32.04 -3.67 8.12
N LEU A 99 31.10 -3.26 8.97
CA LEU A 99 30.15 -2.19 8.66
C LEU A 99 30.86 -0.83 8.50
N GLU A 100 31.85 -0.51 9.33
CA GLU A 100 32.63 0.73 9.19
C GLU A 100 33.37 0.80 7.85
N ILE A 101 33.95 -0.32 7.41
CA ILE A 101 34.60 -0.40 6.10
C ILE A 101 33.57 -0.18 4.98
N MET A 102 32.38 -0.76 5.10
CA MET A 102 31.28 -0.54 4.15
C MET A 102 30.80 0.92 4.10
N LYS A 103 30.72 1.59 5.26
CA LYS A 103 30.40 3.03 5.36
C LYS A 103 31.45 3.88 4.65
N ASN A 104 32.74 3.58 4.87
CA ASN A 104 33.86 4.33 4.29
C ASN A 104 33.93 4.18 2.76
N GLN A 105 33.72 2.98 2.24
CA GLN A 105 33.75 2.75 0.79
C GLN A 105 32.47 3.21 0.08
N ASN A 106 31.33 3.15 0.76
CA ASN A 106 30.01 3.53 0.26
C ASN A 106 29.70 2.96 -1.15
N VAL A 107 30.05 1.68 -1.34
CA VAL A 107 29.77 0.91 -2.57
C VAL A 107 28.47 0.12 -2.38
N PRO A 108 27.43 0.33 -3.21
CA PRO A 108 26.12 -0.33 -3.04
C PRO A 108 26.20 -1.86 -3.08
N ASP A 109 27.08 -2.43 -3.91
CA ASP A 109 27.18 -3.88 -4.09
C ASP A 109 27.60 -4.62 -2.81
N PHE A 110 28.41 -3.99 -1.96
CA PHE A 110 28.76 -4.55 -0.65
C PHE A 110 27.54 -4.63 0.26
N TYR A 111 26.67 -3.61 0.24
CA TYR A 111 25.43 -3.67 1.02
C TYR A 111 24.54 -4.80 0.54
N TYR A 112 24.37 -5.02 -0.76
CA TYR A 112 23.51 -6.10 -1.26
C TYR A 112 24.06 -7.49 -0.92
N LYS A 113 25.39 -7.71 -1.02
CA LYS A 113 26.02 -9.02 -0.75
C LYS A 113 26.09 -9.35 0.75
N TYR A 114 26.43 -8.37 1.61
CA TYR A 114 26.76 -8.63 3.02
C TYR A 114 25.62 -8.33 3.99
N SER A 115 24.68 -7.44 3.65
CA SER A 115 23.55 -7.11 4.54
C SER A 115 22.71 -8.33 4.96
N PRO A 116 22.38 -9.33 4.10
CA PRO A 116 21.61 -10.49 4.56
C PRO A 116 22.29 -11.27 5.68
N LYS A 117 23.64 -11.30 5.68
CA LYS A 117 24.45 -11.98 6.69
C LYS A 117 24.60 -11.13 7.96
N LEU A 118 24.77 -9.81 7.79
CA LEU A 118 24.99 -8.87 8.90
C LEU A 118 23.72 -8.56 9.70
N VAL A 119 22.55 -8.54 9.06
CA VAL A 119 21.26 -8.17 9.70
C VAL A 119 20.99 -9.00 10.95
N LYS A 120 21.33 -10.29 10.95
CA LYS A 120 21.08 -11.19 12.10
C LYS A 120 21.87 -10.82 13.35
N TYR A 121 23.01 -10.16 13.20
CA TYR A 121 23.92 -9.83 14.29
C TYR A 121 23.89 -8.33 14.63
N ILE A 122 23.79 -7.46 13.62
CA ILE A 122 23.83 -6.00 13.78
C ILE A 122 22.71 -5.33 12.96
N SER A 123 21.46 -5.67 13.26
CA SER A 123 20.29 -5.07 12.58
C SER A 123 20.19 -3.55 12.77
N MET A 124 20.41 -3.05 13.99
CA MET A 124 20.26 -1.63 14.32
C MET A 124 21.28 -0.76 13.59
N GLU A 125 22.58 -1.02 13.78
CA GLU A 125 23.64 -0.14 13.25
C GLU A 125 23.70 -0.19 11.72
N LEU A 126 23.41 -1.34 11.12
CA LEU A 126 23.34 -1.51 9.67
C LEU A 126 22.19 -0.70 9.07
N LEU A 127 20.96 -0.87 9.57
CA LEU A 127 19.79 -0.19 9.01
C LEU A 127 19.84 1.32 9.24
N VAL A 128 20.36 1.76 10.39
CA VAL A 128 20.61 3.20 10.63
C VAL A 128 21.63 3.77 9.65
N SER A 129 22.67 3.00 9.28
CA SER A 129 23.66 3.45 8.29
C SER A 129 23.13 3.58 6.87
N LEU A 130 22.03 2.86 6.56
CA LEU A 130 21.37 2.94 5.27
C LEU A 130 20.40 4.12 5.18
N ILE A 131 19.91 4.63 6.31
CA ILE A 131 19.06 5.83 6.35
C ILE A 131 19.90 7.04 5.94
N GLY A 132 19.48 7.73 4.90
CA GLY A 132 20.17 8.90 4.33
C GLY A 132 21.21 8.56 3.26
N ASN A 133 21.32 7.30 2.83
CA ASN A 133 22.22 6.91 1.74
C ASN A 133 21.48 6.77 0.40
N ASP A 134 21.56 7.80 -0.43
CA ASP A 134 20.88 7.84 -1.74
C ASP A 134 21.46 6.86 -2.78
N ARG A 135 22.64 6.28 -2.54
CA ARG A 135 23.29 5.35 -3.48
C ARG A 135 22.74 3.93 -3.39
N VAL A 136 22.21 3.55 -2.23
CA VAL A 136 21.69 2.20 -2.01
C VAL A 136 20.21 2.20 -2.35
N ARG A 137 19.83 1.36 -3.31
CA ARG A 137 18.45 1.21 -3.75
C ARG A 137 17.69 0.34 -2.74
N PRO A 138 16.60 0.84 -2.14
CA PRO A 138 15.83 0.07 -1.17
C PRO A 138 15.23 -1.22 -1.77
N GLN A 139 14.90 -1.24 -3.07
CA GLN A 139 14.36 -2.42 -3.76
C GLN A 139 15.25 -3.65 -3.65
N LYS A 140 16.57 -3.46 -3.81
CA LYS A 140 17.54 -4.55 -3.72
C LYS A 140 17.77 -5.03 -2.28
N MET A 141 17.24 -4.31 -1.29
CA MET A 141 17.34 -4.66 0.13
C MET A 141 16.13 -5.42 0.66
N ILE A 142 15.07 -5.60 -0.15
CA ILE A 142 13.90 -6.42 0.21
C ILE A 142 14.28 -7.80 0.76
N PRO A 143 15.20 -8.58 0.14
CA PRO A 143 15.57 -9.90 0.68
C PRO A 143 16.12 -9.83 2.11
N THR A 144 16.84 -8.76 2.44
CA THR A 144 17.40 -8.57 3.78
C THR A 144 16.36 -8.14 4.80
N LEU A 145 15.44 -7.28 4.38
CA LEU A 145 14.35 -6.80 5.21
C LEU A 145 13.33 -7.92 5.49
N CYS A 146 13.15 -8.87 4.56
CA CYS A 146 12.36 -10.07 4.81
C CYS A 146 12.93 -10.92 5.96
N LEU A 147 14.26 -11.02 6.08
CA LEU A 147 14.90 -11.73 7.20
C LEU A 147 14.62 -11.07 8.55
N CYS A 148 14.40 -9.75 8.59
CA CYS A 148 14.03 -9.04 9.80
C CYS A 148 12.68 -9.47 10.38
N GLN A 149 11.86 -10.24 9.65
CA GLN A 149 10.60 -10.79 10.16
C GLN A 149 10.79 -11.87 11.24
N GLU A 150 12.01 -12.40 11.42
CA GLU A 150 12.33 -13.43 12.41
C GLU A 150 12.24 -12.91 13.86
N SER A 151 12.55 -11.63 14.11
CA SER A 151 12.56 -11.04 15.47
C SER A 151 11.87 -9.68 15.52
N THR A 152 11.18 -9.43 16.63
CA THR A 152 10.52 -8.15 16.91
C THR A 152 11.49 -6.97 16.88
N GLU A 153 12.69 -7.12 17.45
CA GLU A 153 13.67 -6.04 17.51
C GLU A 153 14.18 -5.69 16.11
N MET A 154 14.56 -6.69 15.33
CA MET A 154 15.00 -6.53 13.94
C MET A 154 13.90 -5.87 13.09
N ALA A 155 12.66 -6.29 13.27
CA ALA A 155 11.51 -5.69 12.59
C ALA A 155 11.33 -4.21 12.93
N THR A 156 11.54 -3.77 14.18
CA THR A 156 11.45 -2.34 14.52
C THR A 156 12.49 -1.49 13.80
N HIS A 157 13.71 -2.00 13.64
CA HIS A 157 14.76 -1.32 12.88
C HIS A 157 14.42 -1.30 11.38
N ALA A 158 13.89 -2.40 10.85
CA ALA A 158 13.45 -2.49 9.45
C ALA A 158 12.29 -1.54 9.15
N LEU A 159 11.33 -1.39 10.07
CA LEU A 159 10.23 -0.44 9.95
C LEU A 159 10.73 1.00 9.88
N LYS A 160 11.69 1.40 10.74
CA LYS A 160 12.28 2.74 10.69
C LYS A 160 12.97 3.02 9.35
N TYR A 161 13.69 2.04 8.80
CA TYR A 161 14.30 2.16 7.49
C TYR A 161 13.26 2.26 6.37
N LEU A 162 12.21 1.44 6.40
CA LEU A 162 11.13 1.47 5.41
C LEU A 162 10.31 2.76 5.46
N GLU A 163 10.04 3.31 6.66
CA GLU A 163 9.40 4.62 6.83
C GLU A 163 10.21 5.71 6.08
N TRP A 164 11.55 5.69 6.20
CA TRP A 164 12.41 6.60 5.43
C TRP A 164 12.45 6.27 3.93
N ALA A 165 12.53 4.98 3.56
CA ALA A 165 12.59 4.56 2.16
C ALA A 165 11.34 4.97 1.38
N VAL A 166 10.16 4.90 2.00
CA VAL A 166 8.89 5.33 1.41
C VAL A 166 8.82 6.85 1.24
N THR A 167 9.45 7.64 2.12
CA THR A 167 9.53 9.10 1.93
C THR A 167 10.50 9.54 0.84
N THR A 168 11.36 8.63 0.37
CA THR A 168 12.38 8.91 -0.65
C THR A 168 11.76 8.78 -2.05
N PRO A 169 12.06 9.67 -3.01
CA PRO A 169 11.46 9.64 -4.36
C PRO A 169 11.66 8.30 -5.09
N ASN A 170 12.77 7.61 -4.82
CA ASN A 170 13.09 6.32 -5.44
C ASN A 170 12.28 5.14 -4.86
N GLY A 171 11.67 5.30 -3.68
CA GLY A 171 10.89 4.26 -3.00
C GLY A 171 9.39 4.58 -2.89
N ALA A 172 8.98 5.83 -3.11
CA ALA A 172 7.60 6.28 -2.94
C ALA A 172 6.56 5.63 -3.89
N HIS A 173 7.00 5.09 -5.02
CA HIS A 173 6.12 4.44 -6.01
C HIS A 173 6.35 2.93 -6.11
N ASP A 174 7.13 2.36 -5.20
CA ASP A 174 7.58 0.98 -5.30
C ASP A 174 6.67 0.02 -4.50
N VAL A 175 5.78 -0.65 -5.22
CA VAL A 175 4.69 -1.48 -4.65
C VAL A 175 5.23 -2.53 -3.69
N GLU A 176 6.37 -3.15 -3.98
CA GLU A 176 6.96 -4.19 -3.17
C GLU A 176 7.44 -3.70 -1.80
N LEU A 177 8.03 -2.49 -1.72
CA LEU A 177 8.45 -1.89 -0.44
C LEU A 177 7.24 -1.57 0.43
N HIS A 178 6.18 -1.03 -0.17
CA HIS A 178 4.95 -0.73 0.52
C HIS A 178 4.24 -2.01 1.01
N ASN A 179 4.21 -3.06 0.18
CA ASN A 179 3.68 -4.36 0.57
C ASN A 179 4.48 -4.97 1.75
N LEU A 180 5.80 -4.88 1.72
CA LEU A 180 6.64 -5.34 2.83
C LEU A 180 6.40 -4.53 4.11
N LEU A 181 6.23 -3.22 3.98
CA LEU A 181 5.88 -2.34 5.10
C LEU A 181 4.53 -2.74 5.72
N VAL A 182 3.51 -3.04 4.90
CA VAL A 182 2.21 -3.55 5.36
C VAL A 182 2.36 -4.86 6.13
N VAL A 183 3.15 -5.82 5.63
CA VAL A 183 3.39 -7.10 6.32
C VAL A 183 4.05 -6.90 7.68
N LEU A 184 5.10 -6.06 7.73
CA LEU A 184 5.82 -5.79 8.98
C LEU A 184 4.94 -5.04 9.99
N TYR A 185 4.15 -4.07 9.54
CA TYR A 185 3.20 -3.40 10.41
C TYR A 185 2.10 -4.34 10.90
N ALA A 186 1.55 -5.19 10.04
CA ALA A 186 0.50 -6.13 10.41
C ALA A 186 0.99 -7.11 11.50
N LYS A 187 2.23 -7.60 11.39
CA LYS A 187 2.80 -8.56 12.34
C LYS A 187 3.21 -7.91 13.67
N PHE A 188 3.82 -6.72 13.65
CA PHE A 188 4.50 -6.17 14.84
C PHE A 188 3.85 -4.90 15.42
N ARG A 189 3.12 -4.11 14.64
CA ARG A 189 2.59 -2.79 15.04
C ARG A 189 1.24 -2.47 14.36
N PRO A 190 0.16 -3.18 14.70
CA PRO A 190 -1.14 -3.05 14.01
C PRO A 190 -1.78 -1.66 14.15
N LYS A 191 -1.53 -0.93 15.25
CA LYS A 191 -2.03 0.45 15.42
C LYS A 191 -1.44 1.41 14.39
N ARG A 192 -0.12 1.33 14.14
CA ARG A 192 0.56 2.18 13.16
C ARG A 192 0.20 1.79 11.73
N LEU A 193 -0.16 0.52 11.48
CA LEU A 193 -0.70 0.10 10.18
C LEU A 193 -1.91 0.94 9.79
N HIS A 194 -2.88 1.06 10.71
CA HIS A 194 -4.12 1.78 10.42
C HIS A 194 -3.86 3.27 10.13
N GLU A 195 -3.03 3.92 10.94
CA GLU A 195 -2.61 5.32 10.69
C GLU A 195 -1.91 5.47 9.33
N TYR A 196 -1.09 4.49 8.94
CA TYR A 196 -0.40 4.48 7.66
C TYR A 196 -1.38 4.34 6.49
N LEU A 197 -2.35 3.43 6.58
CA LEU A 197 -3.37 3.23 5.57
C LEU A 197 -4.24 4.49 5.37
N ILE A 198 -4.61 5.18 6.46
CA ILE A 198 -5.34 6.46 6.40
C ILE A 198 -4.53 7.53 5.67
N LYS A 199 -3.21 7.60 5.93
CA LYS A 199 -2.32 8.58 5.26
C LYS A 199 -2.18 8.36 3.76
N CYS A 200 -2.29 7.11 3.29
CA CYS A 200 -2.24 6.80 1.86
C CYS A 200 -3.50 7.22 1.10
N GLY A 201 -4.60 7.54 1.80
CA GLY A 201 -5.84 7.99 1.18
C GLY A 201 -6.77 6.85 0.73
N LEU A 202 -7.87 7.25 0.08
CA LEU A 202 -8.98 6.38 -0.33
C LEU A 202 -8.97 6.06 -1.84
N ASP A 203 -8.17 6.77 -2.64
CA ASP A 203 -8.18 6.67 -4.10
C ASP A 203 -7.41 5.45 -4.60
N LYS A 204 -8.11 4.49 -5.21
CA LYS A 204 -7.52 3.25 -5.76
C LYS A 204 -6.32 3.47 -6.70
N THR A 205 -6.31 4.57 -7.44
CA THR A 205 -5.29 4.88 -8.46
C THR A 205 -4.03 5.55 -7.90
N SER A 206 -4.11 6.13 -6.70
CA SER A 206 -2.97 6.79 -6.03
C SER A 206 -2.34 5.92 -4.95
N LEU A 207 -2.89 4.73 -4.69
CA LEU A 207 -2.35 3.82 -3.69
C LEU A 207 -0.96 3.32 -4.08
N PRO A 208 0.02 3.41 -3.17
CA PRO A 208 1.38 2.96 -3.45
C PRO A 208 1.59 1.46 -3.13
N TYR A 209 0.56 0.76 -2.65
CA TYR A 209 0.59 -0.67 -2.31
C TYR A 209 -0.45 -1.47 -3.12
N ASP A 210 -0.26 -2.79 -3.19
CA ASP A 210 -1.25 -3.70 -3.74
C ASP A 210 -2.39 -3.93 -2.71
N LEU A 211 -3.59 -3.48 -3.08
CA LEU A 211 -4.78 -3.54 -2.25
C LEU A 211 -5.18 -4.98 -1.92
N ASP A 212 -5.15 -5.88 -2.89
CA ASP A 212 -5.54 -7.28 -2.69
C ASP A 212 -4.56 -7.98 -1.74
N PHE A 213 -3.27 -7.66 -1.87
CA PHE A 213 -2.24 -8.16 -0.98
C PHE A 213 -2.40 -7.62 0.45
N ALA A 214 -2.69 -6.33 0.60
CA ALA A 214 -2.91 -5.70 1.90
C ALA A 214 -4.12 -6.33 2.63
N VAL A 215 -5.22 -6.56 1.92
CA VAL A 215 -6.43 -7.22 2.46
C VAL A 215 -6.09 -8.63 2.95
N ARG A 216 -5.46 -9.46 2.10
CA ARG A 216 -5.07 -10.83 2.47
C ARG A 216 -4.21 -10.86 3.73
N THR A 217 -3.25 -9.93 3.81
CA THR A 217 -2.34 -9.82 4.95
C THR A 217 -3.09 -9.43 6.23
N CYS A 218 -4.00 -8.45 6.16
CA CYS A 218 -4.79 -8.02 7.32
C CYS A 218 -5.72 -9.12 7.83
N VAL A 219 -6.36 -9.87 6.91
CA VAL A 219 -7.21 -11.02 7.25
C VAL A 219 -6.39 -12.12 7.93
N GLN A 220 -5.20 -12.45 7.40
CA GLN A 220 -4.31 -13.45 7.98
C GLN A 220 -3.90 -13.09 9.42
N HIS A 221 -3.64 -11.82 9.69
CA HIS A 221 -3.26 -11.32 11.01
C HIS A 221 -4.45 -10.93 11.91
N LYS A 222 -5.70 -11.17 11.48
CA LYS A 222 -6.94 -10.83 12.21
C LYS A 222 -7.04 -9.35 12.59
N LEU A 223 -6.62 -8.46 11.69
CA LEU A 223 -6.67 -7.01 11.89
C LEU A 223 -7.99 -6.43 11.36
N GLU A 224 -9.05 -6.63 12.12
CA GLU A 224 -10.41 -6.35 11.67
C GLU A 224 -10.64 -4.86 11.35
N LYS A 225 -10.17 -3.92 12.18
CA LYS A 225 -10.30 -2.46 11.92
C LYS A 225 -9.64 -2.04 10.60
N SER A 226 -8.41 -2.49 10.37
CA SER A 226 -7.67 -2.19 9.14
C SER A 226 -8.29 -2.89 7.93
N THR A 227 -8.87 -4.09 8.11
CA THR A 227 -9.54 -4.83 7.05
C THR A 227 -10.83 -4.13 6.60
N VAL A 228 -11.64 -3.63 7.54
CA VAL A 228 -12.85 -2.84 7.23
C VAL A 228 -12.48 -1.61 6.40
N PHE A 229 -11.44 -0.86 6.81
CA PHE A 229 -10.95 0.28 6.05
C PHE A 229 -10.51 -0.10 4.63
N LEU A 230 -9.72 -1.16 4.48
CA LEU A 230 -9.28 -1.65 3.17
C LEU A 230 -10.43 -2.13 2.29
N TYR A 231 -11.49 -2.71 2.86
CA TYR A 231 -12.69 -3.07 2.11
C TYR A 231 -13.47 -1.84 1.64
N CYS A 232 -13.54 -0.77 2.45
CA CYS A 232 -14.14 0.49 2.02
C CYS A 232 -13.31 1.14 0.88
N VAL A 233 -11.98 1.07 0.94
CA VAL A 233 -11.08 1.47 -0.19
C VAL A 233 -11.27 0.58 -1.42
N SER A 234 -11.52 -0.72 -1.23
CA SER A 234 -11.81 -1.68 -2.31
C SER A 234 -13.20 -1.49 -2.93
N GLU A 235 -14.05 -0.61 -2.36
CA GLU A 235 -15.47 -0.41 -2.71
C GLU A 235 -16.35 -1.64 -2.42
N MET A 236 -15.87 -2.56 -1.57
CA MET A 236 -16.61 -3.74 -1.10
C MET A 236 -17.35 -3.42 0.21
N PHE A 237 -18.26 -2.46 0.16
CA PHE A 237 -18.94 -1.94 1.36
C PHE A 237 -19.83 -2.97 2.06
N ASN A 238 -20.44 -3.90 1.33
CA ASN A 238 -21.26 -4.97 1.95
C ASN A 238 -20.42 -5.84 2.88
N ASP A 239 -19.26 -6.30 2.41
CA ASP A 239 -18.34 -7.13 3.20
C ASP A 239 -17.69 -6.32 4.32
N ALA A 240 -17.40 -5.04 4.09
CA ALA A 240 -16.88 -4.14 5.10
C ALA A 240 -17.84 -3.98 6.28
N VAL A 241 -19.11 -3.74 6.00
CA VAL A 241 -20.16 -3.55 7.01
C VAL A 241 -20.43 -4.87 7.73
N ASP A 242 -20.59 -5.97 6.99
CA ASP A 242 -20.76 -7.29 7.61
C ASP A 242 -19.57 -7.66 8.52
N LEU A 243 -18.34 -7.33 8.14
CA LEU A 243 -17.16 -7.55 8.99
C LEU A 243 -17.16 -6.62 10.20
N ALA A 244 -17.45 -5.33 10.02
CA ALA A 244 -17.49 -4.33 11.10
C ALA A 244 -18.51 -4.72 12.18
N LEU A 245 -19.71 -5.13 11.76
CA LEU A 245 -20.79 -5.55 12.66
C LEU A 245 -20.48 -6.88 13.37
N LYS A 246 -19.75 -7.81 12.74
CA LYS A 246 -19.34 -9.08 13.37
C LYS A 246 -18.19 -8.92 14.36
N ALA A 247 -17.22 -8.06 14.03
CA ALA A 247 -15.97 -7.91 14.77
C ALA A 247 -16.09 -6.98 15.98
N PHE A 248 -16.95 -5.95 15.89
CA PHE A 248 -17.03 -4.90 16.88
C PHE A 248 -18.49 -4.65 17.31
N ASP A 249 -18.71 -4.45 18.61
CA ASP A 249 -20.04 -4.19 19.15
C ASP A 249 -20.50 -2.75 18.84
N GLU A 250 -20.18 -1.79 19.70
CA GLU A 250 -20.59 -0.39 19.53
C GLU A 250 -19.71 0.36 18.52
N GLU A 251 -18.40 0.11 18.54
CA GLU A 251 -17.47 0.69 17.57
C GLU A 251 -17.77 0.22 16.14
N GLY A 252 -18.32 -0.99 15.98
CA GLY A 252 -18.70 -1.56 14.68
C GLY A 252 -19.83 -0.80 14.01
N ILE A 253 -20.79 -0.32 14.80
CA ILE A 253 -21.89 0.51 14.30
C ILE A 253 -21.35 1.85 13.78
N ASN A 254 -20.44 2.49 14.53
CA ASN A 254 -19.85 3.76 14.10
C ASN A 254 -19.00 3.58 12.82
N MET A 255 -18.17 2.55 12.75
CA MET A 255 -17.40 2.25 11.52
C MET A 255 -18.29 1.92 10.33
N ALA A 256 -19.40 1.20 10.56
CA ALA A 256 -20.37 0.91 9.50
C ALA A 256 -21.06 2.19 9.00
N LYS A 257 -21.40 3.13 9.90
CA LYS A 257 -21.93 4.45 9.53
C LYS A 257 -20.90 5.26 8.73
N GLU A 258 -19.64 5.28 9.16
CA GLU A 258 -18.56 5.95 8.42
C GLU A 258 -18.41 5.36 7.01
N CYS A 259 -18.45 4.04 6.86
CA CYS A 259 -18.42 3.42 5.53
C CYS A 259 -19.68 3.68 4.70
N ALA A 260 -20.85 3.85 5.32
CA ALA A 260 -22.06 4.24 4.62
C ALA A 260 -21.98 5.70 4.11
N HIS A 261 -21.44 6.61 4.93
CA HIS A 261 -21.23 8.01 4.56
C HIS A 261 -20.18 8.19 3.46
N MET A 262 -19.17 7.32 3.39
CA MET A 262 -18.21 7.31 2.27
C MET A 262 -18.86 6.99 0.91
N MET A 263 -20.08 6.47 0.90
CA MET A 263 -20.83 6.25 -0.34
C MET A 263 -21.75 7.40 -0.71
N ASP A 264 -22.00 8.32 0.21
CA ASP A 264 -22.85 9.47 -0.07
C ASP A 264 -22.19 10.34 -1.16
N PRO A 265 -22.99 10.94 -2.05
CA PRO A 265 -22.43 11.77 -3.11
C PRO A 265 -21.77 13.00 -2.49
N ASP A 266 -20.59 13.34 -2.99
CA ASP A 266 -19.90 14.55 -2.57
C ASP A 266 -20.79 15.77 -2.85
N GLU A 267 -20.85 16.73 -1.91
CA GLU A 267 -21.71 17.92 -2.05
C GLU A 267 -21.39 18.68 -3.35
N GLU A 268 -20.12 18.69 -3.76
CA GLU A 268 -19.67 19.29 -5.03
C GLU A 268 -20.23 18.56 -6.25
N ASP A 269 -20.29 17.22 -6.25
CA ASP A 269 -20.86 16.43 -7.35
C ASP A 269 -22.36 16.64 -7.48
N VAL A 270 -23.07 16.78 -6.35
CA VAL A 270 -24.50 17.12 -6.33
C VAL A 270 -24.73 18.52 -6.89
N ILE A 271 -23.89 19.50 -6.54
CA ILE A 271 -23.99 20.87 -7.03
C ILE A 271 -23.66 20.96 -8.53
N MET A 272 -22.71 20.17 -9.01
CA MET A 272 -22.33 20.12 -10.43
C MET A 272 -23.28 19.25 -11.29
N GLY A 273 -24.27 18.59 -10.68
CA GLY A 273 -25.22 17.73 -11.38
C GLY A 273 -24.60 16.47 -11.97
N LEU A 274 -23.48 16.01 -11.42
CA LEU A 274 -22.86 14.75 -11.79
C LEU A 274 -23.69 13.59 -11.24
N GLU A 275 -23.76 12.49 -12.00
CA GLU A 275 -24.40 11.28 -11.50
C GLU A 275 -23.64 10.76 -10.28
N PRO A 276 -24.32 10.44 -9.17
CA PRO A 276 -23.65 9.95 -7.97
C PRO A 276 -22.88 8.66 -8.28
N LYS A 277 -21.64 8.58 -7.78
CA LYS A 277 -20.75 7.44 -8.01
C LYS A 277 -21.38 6.07 -7.69
N TYR A 278 -22.29 6.04 -6.70
CA TYR A 278 -23.01 4.84 -6.31
C TYR A 278 -24.53 4.97 -6.47
N PRO A 279 -25.21 3.93 -6.99
CA PRO A 279 -26.65 3.93 -7.09
C PRO A 279 -27.31 3.93 -5.71
N VAL A 280 -28.46 4.60 -5.61
CA VAL A 280 -29.24 4.72 -4.36
C VAL A 280 -29.59 3.35 -3.77
N GLU A 281 -29.81 2.34 -4.63
CA GLU A 281 -30.11 0.97 -4.19
C GLU A 281 -28.98 0.34 -3.38
N GLN A 282 -27.73 0.57 -3.75
CA GLN A 282 -26.58 -0.03 -3.07
C GLN A 282 -26.39 0.61 -1.69
N ARG A 283 -26.55 1.95 -1.60
CA ARG A 283 -26.55 2.68 -0.33
C ARG A 283 -27.69 2.22 0.59
N ARG A 284 -28.91 2.07 0.04
CA ARG A 284 -30.08 1.57 0.77
C ARG A 284 -29.85 0.17 1.34
N ARG A 285 -29.22 -0.74 0.59
CA ARG A 285 -28.91 -2.09 1.10
C ARG A 285 -27.98 -2.06 2.32
N ILE A 286 -26.98 -1.19 2.32
CA ILE A 286 -26.01 -1.07 3.40
C ILE A 286 -26.65 -0.46 4.65
N TRP A 287 -27.35 0.65 4.49
CA TRP A 287 -28.08 1.27 5.59
C TRP A 287 -29.14 0.32 6.19
N LEU A 288 -29.78 -0.53 5.36
CA LEU A 288 -30.73 -1.54 5.83
C LEU A 288 -30.04 -2.61 6.68
N ARG A 289 -28.84 -3.02 6.26
CA ARG A 289 -28.04 -3.99 7.00
C ARG A 289 -27.60 -3.46 8.37
N ILE A 290 -27.20 -2.19 8.42
CA ILE A 290 -26.88 -1.49 9.67
C ILE A 290 -28.12 -1.41 10.57
N ALA A 291 -29.27 -1.03 10.00
CA ALA A 291 -30.53 -0.93 10.74
C ALA A 291 -30.97 -2.28 11.30
N GLU A 292 -30.95 -3.35 10.50
CA GLU A 292 -31.25 -4.73 10.93
C GLU A 292 -30.40 -5.12 12.15
N PHE A 293 -29.10 -4.85 12.10
CA PHE A 293 -28.19 -5.17 13.19
C PHE A 293 -28.46 -4.33 14.45
N VAL A 294 -28.66 -3.03 14.29
CA VAL A 294 -28.92 -2.13 15.43
C VAL A 294 -30.22 -2.52 16.14
N ILE A 295 -31.27 -2.86 15.39
CA ILE A 295 -32.57 -3.28 15.94
C ILE A 295 -32.48 -4.65 16.61
N SER A 296 -31.68 -5.56 16.06
CA SER A 296 -31.47 -6.88 16.65
C SER A 296 -30.76 -6.83 18.01
N LYS A 297 -29.85 -5.85 18.21
CA LYS A 297 -29.12 -5.68 19.47
C LYS A 297 -29.89 -4.83 20.48
N ASP A 298 -30.38 -3.67 20.04
CA ASP A 298 -31.14 -2.73 20.84
C ASP A 298 -32.44 -2.40 20.10
N ALA A 299 -33.56 -2.95 20.56
CA ALA A 299 -34.90 -2.64 20.06
C ALA A 299 -35.38 -1.21 20.43
N ASN A 300 -34.44 -0.25 20.48
CA ASN A 300 -34.66 1.13 20.86
C ASN A 300 -35.03 1.98 19.64
N ALA A 301 -36.27 2.46 19.63
CA ALA A 301 -36.81 3.31 18.58
C ALA A 301 -36.01 4.61 18.40
N SER A 302 -35.47 5.21 19.46
CA SER A 302 -34.74 6.48 19.36
C SER A 302 -33.42 6.37 18.59
N LYS A 303 -32.66 5.27 18.77
CA LYS A 303 -31.42 5.02 18.01
C LYS A 303 -31.72 4.77 16.52
N SER A 304 -32.83 4.09 16.25
CA SER A 304 -33.31 3.82 14.88
C SER A 304 -33.79 5.10 14.18
N ILE A 305 -34.41 6.03 14.91
CA ILE A 305 -34.78 7.35 14.40
C ILE A 305 -33.54 8.21 14.11
N GLY A 306 -32.49 8.11 14.94
CA GLY A 306 -31.20 8.73 14.67
C GLY A 306 -30.58 8.23 13.36
N LEU A 307 -30.57 6.91 13.15
CA LEU A 307 -30.10 6.30 11.90
C LEU A 307 -30.89 6.75 10.66
N LEU A 308 -32.22 6.87 10.76
CA LEU A 308 -33.05 7.38 9.68
C LEU A 308 -32.64 8.80 9.27
N LYS A 309 -32.39 9.68 10.26
CA LYS A 309 -31.92 11.05 10.02
C LYS A 309 -30.51 11.08 9.42
N GLU A 310 -29.60 10.22 9.90
CA GLU A 310 -28.25 10.12 9.37
C GLU A 310 -28.22 9.56 7.93
N SER A 311 -29.19 8.72 7.56
CA SER A 311 -29.26 8.10 6.23
C SER A 311 -29.71 9.03 5.09
N GLY A 312 -30.05 10.30 5.36
CA GLY A 312 -30.33 11.30 4.32
C GLY A 312 -31.42 10.88 3.32
N ASP A 313 -32.57 10.42 3.81
CA ASP A 313 -33.73 9.93 3.02
C ASP A 313 -33.47 8.71 2.12
N VAL A 314 -32.31 8.04 2.25
CA VAL A 314 -32.01 6.80 1.52
C VAL A 314 -32.89 5.63 2.00
N ILE A 315 -33.28 5.65 3.28
CA ILE A 315 -34.16 4.64 3.89
C ILE A 315 -35.41 5.29 4.45
N SER A 316 -36.55 4.66 4.20
CA SER A 316 -37.82 5.05 4.79
C SER A 316 -38.15 4.24 6.04
N ILE A 317 -38.97 4.79 6.93
CA ILE A 317 -39.45 4.07 8.11
C ILE A 317 -40.20 2.77 7.75
N GLN A 318 -40.81 2.72 6.56
CA GLN A 318 -41.51 1.53 6.05
C GLN A 318 -40.55 0.37 5.82
N ASP A 319 -39.31 0.65 5.46
CA ASP A 319 -38.32 -0.37 5.16
C ASP A 319 -37.76 -1.01 6.45
N ILE A 320 -37.77 -0.26 7.55
CA ILE A 320 -37.22 -0.69 8.84
C ILE A 320 -38.27 -1.41 9.69
N LEU A 321 -39.55 -1.03 9.55
CA LEU A 321 -40.69 -1.59 10.26
C LEU A 321 -40.74 -3.13 10.36
N PRO A 322 -40.45 -3.90 9.28
CA PRO A 322 -40.48 -5.37 9.32
C PRO A 322 -39.45 -6.00 10.25
N PHE A 323 -38.37 -5.29 10.62
CA PHE A 323 -37.31 -5.82 11.46
C PHE A 323 -37.59 -5.67 12.96
N PHE A 324 -38.62 -4.91 13.34
CA PHE A 324 -39.00 -4.74 14.74
C PHE A 324 -39.79 -5.95 15.28
N PRO A 325 -39.51 -6.38 16.51
CA PRO A 325 -40.30 -7.43 17.14
C PRO A 325 -41.74 -6.96 17.43
N GLU A 326 -42.68 -7.90 17.47
CA GLU A 326 -44.14 -7.63 17.60
C GLU A 326 -44.54 -6.81 18.85
N PHE A 327 -43.66 -6.71 19.85
CA PHE A 327 -43.91 -6.02 21.13
C PHE A 327 -43.39 -4.58 21.18
N THR A 328 -42.82 -4.04 20.09
CA THR A 328 -42.36 -2.63 20.10
C THR A 328 -43.56 -1.69 20.16
N LYS A 329 -43.55 -0.76 21.13
CA LYS A 329 -44.65 0.20 21.31
C LYS A 329 -44.71 1.16 20.14
N ILE A 330 -45.88 1.25 19.50
CA ILE A 330 -46.15 2.12 18.35
C ILE A 330 -46.06 3.61 18.72
N GLU A 331 -46.15 3.95 20.01
CA GLU A 331 -46.08 5.33 20.50
C GLU A 331 -44.77 6.02 20.10
N ASP A 332 -43.65 5.30 20.11
CA ASP A 332 -42.33 5.84 19.78
C ASP A 332 -42.17 6.16 18.28
N PHE A 333 -43.05 5.61 17.43
CA PHE A 333 -43.02 5.81 15.97
C PHE A 333 -44.06 6.81 15.47
N LYS A 334 -44.92 7.34 16.34
CA LYS A 334 -46.03 8.20 15.92
C LYS A 334 -45.55 9.42 15.14
N GLU A 335 -44.54 10.11 15.65
CA GLU A 335 -43.99 11.33 15.04
C GLU A 335 -43.31 11.07 13.69
N PRO A 336 -42.33 10.16 13.56
CA PRO A 336 -41.69 9.89 12.28
C PRO A 336 -42.65 9.27 11.25
N LEU A 337 -43.65 8.51 11.68
CA LEU A 337 -44.68 7.98 10.78
C LEU A 337 -45.61 9.10 10.27
N CYS A 338 -45.94 10.10 11.11
CA CYS A 338 -46.66 11.30 10.66
C CYS A 338 -45.83 12.14 9.68
N GLU A 339 -44.51 12.20 9.86
CA GLU A 339 -43.59 12.89 8.95
C GLU A 339 -43.55 12.22 7.58
N CYS A 340 -43.32 10.90 7.53
CA CYS A 340 -43.33 10.15 6.27
C CYS A 340 -44.70 10.23 5.57
N LEU A 341 -45.81 10.17 6.30
CA LEU A 341 -47.15 10.33 5.72
C LEU A 341 -47.36 11.74 5.13
N ARG A 342 -46.82 12.78 5.78
CA ARG A 342 -46.84 14.16 5.24
C ARG A 342 -46.03 14.25 3.95
N GLU A 343 -44.82 13.70 3.91
CA GLU A 343 -44.01 13.69 2.70
C GLU A 343 -44.65 12.94 1.54
N HIS A 344 -45.19 11.75 1.79
CA HIS A 344 -45.91 11.01 0.76
C HIS A 344 -47.13 11.80 0.26
N SER A 345 -47.84 12.50 1.14
CA SER A 345 -48.96 13.37 0.75
C SER A 345 -48.52 14.53 -0.14
N ILE A 346 -47.33 15.10 0.09
CA ILE A 346 -46.75 16.15 -0.74
C ILE A 346 -46.30 15.57 -2.08
N LYS A 347 -45.53 14.47 -2.08
CA LYS A 347 -45.08 13.78 -3.29
C LYS A 347 -46.25 13.36 -4.19
N ILE A 348 -47.36 12.89 -3.61
CA ILE A 348 -48.59 12.57 -4.34
C ILE A 348 -49.20 13.82 -4.98
N LYS A 349 -49.24 14.95 -4.27
CA LYS A 349 -49.73 16.21 -4.82
C LYS A 349 -48.87 16.70 -5.97
N ASP A 350 -47.54 16.62 -5.85
CA ASP A 350 -46.61 17.03 -6.90
C ASP A 350 -46.72 16.13 -8.13
N LEU A 351 -46.82 14.81 -7.95
CA LEU A 351 -47.09 13.88 -9.04
C LEU A 351 -48.45 14.15 -9.71
N GLN A 352 -49.49 14.44 -8.92
CA GLN A 352 -50.79 14.82 -9.48
C GLN A 352 -50.72 16.15 -10.25
N GLN A 353 -49.93 17.11 -9.78
CA GLN A 353 -49.68 18.38 -10.46
C GLN A 353 -48.94 18.13 -11.78
N SER A 354 -47.83 17.38 -11.74
CA SER A 354 -47.05 16.99 -12.91
C SER A 354 -47.89 16.21 -13.94
N MET A 355 -48.74 15.29 -13.49
CA MET A 355 -49.70 14.60 -14.37
C MET A 355 -50.71 15.57 -15.00
N LYS A 356 -51.27 16.51 -14.22
CA LYS A 356 -52.17 17.54 -14.76
C LYS A 356 -51.47 18.38 -15.82
N ASP A 357 -50.26 18.83 -15.55
CA ASP A 357 -49.47 19.65 -16.48
C ASP A 357 -49.13 18.87 -17.76
N ALA A 358 -48.67 17.62 -17.63
CA ALA A 358 -48.43 16.74 -18.77
C ALA A 358 -49.71 16.47 -19.58
N THR A 359 -50.86 16.28 -18.92
CA THR A 359 -52.15 16.12 -19.63
C THR A 359 -52.64 17.41 -20.28
N ALA A 360 -52.37 18.57 -19.71
CA ALA A 360 -52.67 19.86 -20.30
C ALA A 360 -51.81 20.10 -21.55
N ILE A 361 -50.50 19.84 -21.46
CA ILE A 361 -49.58 19.88 -22.60
C ILE A 361 -50.02 18.89 -23.69
N ALA A 362 -50.39 17.66 -23.33
CA ALA A 362 -50.88 16.66 -24.28
C ALA A 362 -52.19 17.10 -24.97
N LYS A 363 -53.11 17.75 -24.26
CA LYS A 363 -54.33 18.34 -24.85
C LYS A 363 -54.00 19.50 -25.79
N GLU A 364 -53.10 20.39 -25.40
CA GLU A 364 -52.66 21.51 -26.24
C GLU A 364 -51.99 21.01 -27.53
N ILE A 365 -51.15 19.99 -27.43
CA ILE A 365 -50.56 19.32 -28.59
C ILE A 365 -51.66 18.74 -29.49
N ARG A 366 -52.63 18.01 -28.92
CA ARG A 366 -53.75 17.46 -29.71
C ARG A 366 -54.56 18.53 -30.42
N GLU A 367 -54.87 19.64 -29.75
CA GLU A 367 -55.57 20.78 -30.37
C GLU A 367 -54.74 21.43 -31.48
N LYS A 368 -53.43 21.61 -31.27
CA LYS A 368 -52.51 22.10 -32.30
C LYS A 368 -52.46 21.14 -33.49
N THR A 369 -52.38 19.84 -33.28
CA THR A 369 -52.43 18.82 -34.34
C THR A 369 -53.77 18.86 -35.09
N GLN A 370 -54.89 19.04 -34.39
CA GLN A 370 -56.22 19.10 -35.01
C GLN A 370 -56.43 20.40 -35.80
N LYS A 371 -55.94 21.54 -35.29
CA LYS A 371 -55.91 22.81 -36.04
C LYS A 371 -55.02 22.74 -37.28
N LEU A 372 -53.88 22.05 -37.20
CA LEU A 372 -53.02 21.80 -38.35
C LEU A 372 -53.70 20.89 -39.38
N LYS A 373 -54.36 19.82 -38.93
CA LYS A 373 -55.13 18.92 -39.80
C LYS A 373 -56.24 19.67 -40.55
N ASN A 374 -57.04 20.47 -39.85
CA ASN A 374 -58.09 21.27 -40.47
C ASN A 374 -57.53 22.28 -41.48
N ARG A 375 -56.36 22.89 -41.21
CA ARG A 375 -55.71 23.78 -42.21
C ARG A 375 -55.25 23.01 -43.46
N CYS A 376 -54.71 21.81 -43.31
CA CYS A 376 -54.34 20.96 -44.44
C CYS A 376 -55.56 20.47 -45.24
N ASP A 377 -56.68 20.19 -44.57
CA ASP A 377 -57.92 19.78 -45.26
C ASP A 377 -58.54 20.96 -46.03
N PHE A 378 -58.52 22.17 -45.45
CA PHE A 378 -58.95 23.39 -46.15
C PHE A 378 -58.04 23.76 -47.32
N SER A 379 -56.72 23.63 -47.20
CA SER A 379 -55.82 23.87 -48.34
C SER A 379 -56.03 22.84 -49.45
N SER A 380 -56.25 21.56 -49.10
CA SER A 380 -56.55 20.50 -50.05
C SER A 380 -57.86 20.77 -50.80
N HIS A 381 -58.94 21.13 -50.09
CA HIS A 381 -60.21 21.50 -50.73
C HIS A 381 -60.11 22.76 -51.58
N THR A 382 -59.37 23.77 -51.14
CA THR A 382 -59.18 25.01 -51.92
C THR A 382 -58.37 24.74 -53.20
N ILE A 383 -57.34 23.89 -53.14
CA ILE A 383 -56.56 23.47 -54.31
C ILE A 383 -57.44 22.67 -55.28
N VAL A 384 -58.27 21.74 -54.79
CA VAL A 384 -59.19 20.97 -55.65
C VAL A 384 -60.22 21.88 -56.32
N ILE A 385 -60.79 22.85 -55.60
CA ILE A 385 -61.71 23.84 -56.18
C ILE A 385 -60.99 24.73 -57.19
N PHE A 386 -59.77 25.16 -56.91
CA PHE A 386 -58.99 25.99 -57.83
C PHE A 386 -58.63 25.23 -59.11
N ILE A 387 -58.29 23.94 -59.00
CA ILE A 387 -58.09 23.05 -60.16
C ILE A 387 -59.40 22.88 -60.93
N TYR A 388 -60.53 22.68 -60.25
CA TYR A 388 -61.84 22.53 -60.91
C TYR A 388 -62.24 23.81 -61.66
N VAL A 389 -62.01 24.98 -61.07
CA VAL A 389 -62.26 26.29 -61.69
C VAL A 389 -61.31 26.52 -62.87
N LEU A 390 -60.03 26.17 -62.76
CA LEU A 390 -59.08 26.26 -63.87
C LEU A 390 -59.48 25.35 -65.05
N VAL A 391 -59.94 24.13 -64.76
CA VAL A 391 -60.43 23.18 -65.78
C VAL A 391 -61.70 23.72 -66.45
N LEU A 392 -62.63 24.32 -65.70
CA LEU A 392 -63.83 24.96 -66.25
C LEU A 392 -63.52 26.17 -67.15
N ILE A 393 -62.49 26.96 -66.80
CA ILE A 393 -62.03 28.09 -67.63
C ILE A 393 -61.35 27.61 -68.90
N PHE A 394 -60.66 26.46 -68.88
CA PHE A 394 -59.98 25.91 -70.06
C PHE A 394 -60.90 25.17 -71.04
N ILE A 395 -62.10 24.76 -70.60
CA ILE A 395 -63.08 24.01 -71.41
C ILE A 395 -64.06 24.96 -72.13
N HIS A 396 -64.10 26.24 -71.75
CA HIS A 396 -64.96 27.25 -72.37
C HIS A 396 -64.20 28.14 -73.35
#